data_AF-D4VSC2-F1
#
_entry.id   AF-D4VSC2-F1
#
_cell.length_a   1.000
_cell.length_b   1.000
_cell.length_c   1.000
_cell.angle_alpha   90.00
_cell.angle_beta   90.00
_cell.angle_gamma   90.00
#
_symmetry.space_group_name_H-M   'P 1'
#
loop_
_entity.id
_entity.type
_entity.pdbx_description
1 polymer ?
#
loop_
_entity_poly.entity_id
_entity_poly.type
_entity_poly.pdbx_seq_one_letter_code
_entity_poly.pdbx_strand_id
1 'polypeptide(L)' 'MLMLDRMEELGMSQKQLAEKMNCSPQYISKVLRGRENLSLETLTKIENALEISIIKEEPMAV' A
#
# COMPACT_ATOMS: atom_id res chain seq x y z
N MET A 1 1.03 -1.99 11.87
CA MET A 1 0.22 -1.33 10.82
C MET A 1 0.43 -2.13 9.54
N LEU A 2 -0.60 -2.77 8.97
CA LEU A 2 -0.46 -3.76 7.87
C LEU A 2 0.59 -3.40 6.80
N MET A 3 0.53 -2.17 6.24
CA MET A 3 1.48 -1.72 5.22
C MET A 3 2.91 -1.55 5.75
N LEU A 4 3.08 -0.97 6.95
CA LEU A 4 4.40 -0.74 7.54
C LEU A 4 5.05 -2.04 7.97
N ASP A 5 4.28 -2.95 8.57
CA ASP A 5 4.76 -4.27 8.98
C ASP A 5 5.24 -5.04 7.74
N ARG A 6 4.46 -5.02 6.66
CA ARG A 6 4.85 -5.65 5.39
C ARG A 6 6.10 -5.05 4.77
N MET A 7 6.23 -3.72 4.80
CA MET A 7 7.43 -3.04 4.32
C MET A 7 8.68 -3.48 5.09
N GLU A 8 8.56 -3.68 6.41
CA GLU A 8 9.65 -4.19 7.24
C GLU A 8 10.02 -5.63 6.86
N GLU A 9 9.04 -6.52 6.67
CA GLU A 9 9.26 -7.90 6.22
C GLU A 9 9.95 -7.97 4.84
N LEU A 10 9.64 -7.03 3.95
CA LEU A 10 10.23 -6.91 2.62
C LEU A 10 11.59 -6.19 2.62
N GLY A 11 12.02 -5.62 3.75
CA GLY A 11 13.19 -4.72 3.80
C GLY A 11 13.04 -3.50 2.89
N MET A 12 11.79 -3.06 2.63
CA MET A 12 11.46 -2.02 1.68
C MET A 12 11.31 -0.66 2.38
N SER A 13 12.04 0.34 1.88
CA SER A 13 11.89 1.73 2.33
C SER A 13 10.70 2.45 1.68
N GLN A 14 10.23 3.53 2.30
CA GLN A 14 9.18 4.40 1.72
C GLN A 14 9.57 4.97 0.36
N LYS A 15 10.88 5.23 0.14
CA LYS A 15 11.39 5.71 -1.15
C LYS A 15 11.25 4.64 -2.22
N GLN A 16 11.61 3.39 -1.93
CA GLN A 16 11.47 2.28 -2.86
C GLN A 16 9.99 2.01 -3.19
N LEU A 17 9.11 2.10 -2.20
CA LEU A 17 7.67 2.00 -2.45
C LEU A 17 7.18 3.12 -3.38
N ALA A 18 7.62 4.35 -3.16
CA ALA A 18 7.28 5.49 -4.02
C ALA A 18 7.78 5.31 -5.46
N GLU A 19 9.00 4.80 -5.63
CA GLU A 19 9.57 4.46 -6.94
C GLU A 19 8.76 3.35 -7.63
N LYS A 20 8.40 2.29 -6.91
CA LYS A 20 7.59 1.17 -7.43
C LYS A 20 6.17 1.60 -7.80
N MET A 21 5.61 2.55 -7.06
CA MET A 21 4.30 3.16 -7.29
C MET A 21 4.33 4.28 -8.35
N ASN A 22 5.51 4.66 -8.85
CA ASN A 22 5.73 5.82 -9.71
C ASN A 22 5.09 7.12 -9.16
N CYS A 23 5.29 7.37 -7.87
CA CYS A 23 4.75 8.54 -7.17
C CYS A 23 5.82 9.23 -6.29
N SER A 24 5.46 10.34 -5.67
CA SER A 24 6.40 11.05 -4.79
C SER A 24 6.53 10.36 -3.42
N PRO A 25 7.71 10.40 -2.78
CA PRO A 25 7.88 9.92 -1.40
C PRO A 25 6.97 10.66 -0.40
N GLN A 26 6.68 11.94 -0.64
CA GLN A 26 5.74 12.72 0.17
C GLN A 26 4.32 12.15 0.12
N TYR A 27 3.87 11.68 -1.06
CA TYR A 27 2.58 11.01 -1.22
C TYR A 27 2.53 9.75 -0.34
N ILE A 28 3.50 8.84 -0.49
CA ILE A 28 3.59 7.63 0.34
C ILE A 28 3.59 7.95 1.83
N SER A 29 4.30 8.99 2.27
CA SER A 29 4.30 9.40 3.68
C SER A 29 2.90 9.78 4.19
N LYS A 30 2.09 10.48 3.38
CA LYS A 30 0.72 10.83 3.74
C LYS A 30 -0.22 9.63 3.71
N VAL A 31 -0.05 8.74 2.73
CA VAL A 31 -0.78 7.47 2.62
C VAL A 31 -0.59 6.63 3.89
N LEU A 32 0.67 6.39 4.28
CA LEU A 32 1.00 5.58 5.45
C LEU A 32 0.54 6.21 6.78
N ARG A 33 0.32 7.52 6.81
CA ARG A 33 -0.23 8.24 7.97
C ARG A 33 -1.76 8.24 8.00
N GLY A 34 -2.44 7.63 7.02
CA GLY A 34 -3.90 7.63 6.91
C GLY A 34 -4.50 9.02 6.65
N ARG A 35 -3.72 9.93 6.05
CA ARG A 35 -4.11 11.33 5.80
C ARG A 35 -4.57 11.58 4.36
N GLU A 36 -4.63 10.57 3.51
CA GLU A 36 -5.09 10.70 2.12
C GLU A 36 -6.31 9.82 1.84
N ASN A 37 -7.17 10.33 0.98
CA ASN A 37 -8.19 9.53 0.33
C ASN A 37 -7.55 8.78 -0.83
N LEU A 38 -7.44 7.45 -0.67
CA LEU A 38 -6.90 6.58 -1.71
C LEU A 38 -8.03 6.18 -2.65
N SER A 39 -7.77 6.23 -3.96
CA SER A 39 -8.65 5.57 -4.92
C SER A 39 -8.48 4.05 -4.84
N LEU A 40 -9.46 3.29 -5.34
CA LEU A 40 -9.33 1.84 -5.49
C LEU A 40 -8.10 1.47 -6.33
N GLU A 41 -7.83 2.22 -7.39
CA GLU A 41 -6.63 2.02 -8.21
C GLU A 41 -5.34 2.16 -7.40
N THR A 42 -5.24 3.18 -6.53
CA THR A 42 -4.09 3.35 -5.66
C THR A 42 -3.97 2.21 -4.66
N LEU A 43 -5.09 1.76 -4.07
CA LEU A 43 -5.09 0.61 -3.16
C LEU A 43 -4.55 -0.64 -3.86
N THR A 44 -5.07 -0.96 -5.06
CA THR A 44 -4.59 -2.10 -5.85
C THR A 44 -3.11 -1.97 -6.22
N LYS A 45 -2.61 -0.77 -6.51
CA LYS A 45 -1.19 -0.54 -6.75
C LYS A 45 -0.35 -0.81 -5.51
N ILE A 46 -0.81 -0.39 -4.33
CA ILE A 46 -0.12 -0.64 -3.06
C ILE A 46 -0.14 -2.13 -2.72
N GLU A 47 -1.28 -2.80 -2.89
CA GLU A 47 -1.43 -4.25 -2.73
C GLU A 47 -0.41 -5.01 -3.58
N ASN A 48 -0.30 -4.67 -4.86
CA ASN A 48 0.69 -5.26 -5.77
C ASN A 48 2.13 -4.87 -5.43
N ALA A 49 2.36 -3.65 -4.95
CA ALA A 49 3.69 -3.18 -4.60
C ALA A 49 4.24 -3.85 -3.33
N LEU A 50 3.36 -4.11 -2.36
CA LEU A 50 3.67 -4.70 -1.06
C LEU A 50 3.32 -6.19 -0.96
N GLU A 51 2.72 -6.77 -1.99
CA GLU A 51 2.26 -8.17 -2.02
C GLU A 51 1.34 -8.49 -0.83
N ILE A 52 0.34 -7.64 -0.61
CA ILE A 52 -0.67 -7.77 0.45
C ILE A 52 -2.07 -7.61 -0.11
N SER A 53 -3.06 -8.09 0.63
CA SER A 53 -4.48 -7.79 0.40
C SER A 53 -4.97 -6.86 1.51
N ILE A 54 -5.29 -5.63 1.14
CA ILE A 54 -5.91 -4.61 2.00
C ILE A 54 -7.43 -4.77 1.94
N ILE A 55 -7.97 -4.97 0.73
CA ILE A 55 -9.39 -5.22 0.53
C ILE A 55 -9.61 -6.72 0.65
N LYS A 56 -10.25 -7.15 1.74
CA LYS A 56 -10.74 -8.52 1.85
C LYS A 56 -12.06 -8.60 1.12
N GLU A 57 -12.09 -9.32 0.01
CA GLU A 57 -13.36 -9.80 -0.54
C GLU A 57 -13.93 -10.78 0.49
N GLU A 58 -15.10 -10.47 1.07
CA GLU A 58 -15.84 -11.48 1.82
C GLU A 58 -16.15 -12.61 0.83
N PRO A 59 -15.87 -13.88 1.18
CA PRO A 59 -16.24 -14.98 0.30
C PRO A 59 -17.76 -14.91 0.13
N MET A 60 -18.20 -14.63 -1.10
CA MET A 60 -19.59 -14.77 -1.47
C MET A 60 -19.93 -16.24 -1.23
N ALA A 61 -20.68 -16.51 -0.17
CA ALA A 61 -21.16 -17.83 0.15
C ALA A 61 -22.02 -18.31 -1.02
N VAL A 62 -21.42 -19.12 -1.88
CA VAL A 62 -22.11 -19.88 -2.94
C VAL A 62 -22.83 -21.08 -2.36
#